data_AF-A0A352MX91-F1
#
_entry.id   AF-A0A352MX91-F1
#
_cell.length_a   1.000
_cell.length_b   1.000
_cell.length_c   1.000
_cell.angle_alpha   90.00
_cell.angle_beta   90.00
_cell.angle_gamma   90.00
#
_symmetry.space_group_name_H-M   'P 1'
#
loop_
_entity.id
_entity.type
_entity.pdbx_description
1 polymer ?
#
loop_
_entity_poly.entity_id
_entity_poly.type
_entity_poly.pdbx_seq_one_letter_code
_entity_poly.pdbx_strand_id
1 'polypeptide(L)'
;MNEHYFFLQILHLHITPTEKINDTGVYPRAHKPVCWYWSSYHSGHGYLNVSDAIKHSCNYFFYETGYRMGIDNLSKYASYFGLGKKTGIELPSEANGDLACRERVEKNNETWYIGDTLSAAIGQSYNNFTPIQMAKYISMLVNGGKQVDVSIVKSIVNPDGTEVSKEEINEFTNGKLKIDSAEKEDLNIKKDNLKAVLEGMRGVTSESGGTAYSTFKDFNIELGGKTGSAQAGNKTNGWFVRICTI
;
A
#
# COMPACT_ATOMS: atom_id res chain seq x y z
N MET A 1 -3.30 -9.08 10.11
CA MET A 1 -4.33 -8.12 9.70
C MET A 1 -3.78 -6.72 9.91
N ASN A 2 -3.51 -6.02 8.80
CA ASN A 2 -2.46 -5.04 8.65
C ASN A 2 -2.98 -3.59 8.79
N GLU A 3 -2.67 -2.84 9.86
CA GLU A 3 -2.95 -1.39 9.88
C GLU A 3 -1.87 -0.65 9.09
N HIS A 4 -2.31 0.16 8.13
CA HIS A 4 -1.60 1.24 7.43
C HIS A 4 -0.61 0.84 6.33
N TYR A 5 -1.08 0.23 5.23
CA TYR A 5 -0.24 -0.03 4.04
C TYR A 5 -0.75 0.54 2.73
N PHE A 6 -1.93 1.16 2.73
CA PHE A 6 -2.54 1.67 1.50
C PHE A 6 -2.43 3.18 1.41
N PHE A 7 -1.33 3.66 0.82
CA PHE A 7 -1.10 5.09 0.59
C PHE A 7 -1.49 5.56 -0.80
N LEU A 8 -1.86 4.63 -1.68
CA LEU A 8 -2.08 4.90 -3.11
C LEU A 8 -3.53 4.83 -3.55
N GLN A 9 -4.45 4.62 -2.62
CA GLN A 9 -5.88 4.77 -2.94
C GLN A 9 -6.15 6.22 -3.41
N ILE A 10 -5.33 7.20 -3.01
CA ILE A 10 -5.50 8.60 -3.37
C ILE A 10 -5.23 8.92 -4.86
N LEU A 11 -4.80 7.94 -5.68
CA LEU A 11 -4.29 8.23 -7.01
C LEU A 11 -5.31 8.51 -8.11
N HIS A 12 -6.62 8.44 -7.86
CA HIS A 12 -7.58 8.89 -8.88
C HIS A 12 -8.94 9.36 -8.34
N LEU A 13 -9.32 10.54 -8.84
CA LEU A 13 -10.65 11.14 -8.95
C LEU A 13 -11.35 11.79 -7.75
N HIS A 14 -11.01 11.51 -6.48
CA HIS A 14 -11.90 11.94 -5.38
C HIS A 14 -11.30 12.80 -4.26
N ILE A 15 -9.97 12.97 -4.22
CA ILE A 15 -9.26 13.87 -3.30
C ILE A 15 -8.11 14.53 -4.05
N THR A 16 -7.95 15.84 -3.93
CA THR A 16 -6.79 16.57 -4.49
C THR A 16 -5.65 16.62 -3.48
N PRO A 17 -4.36 16.72 -3.92
CA PRO A 17 -3.22 16.84 -3.01
C PRO A 17 -3.33 17.97 -1.98
N THR A 18 -4.07 19.03 -2.31
CA THR A 18 -4.26 20.23 -1.47
C THR A 18 -5.53 20.19 -0.63
N GLU A 19 -6.46 19.28 -0.93
CA GLU A 19 -7.70 19.18 -0.18
C GLU A 19 -7.40 18.78 1.27
N LYS A 20 -8.10 19.43 2.21
CA LYS A 20 -7.97 19.16 3.63
C LYS A 20 -9.25 18.52 4.18
N ILE A 21 -9.09 17.47 4.96
CA ILE A 21 -10.17 16.82 5.72
C ILE A 21 -9.92 17.08 7.20
N ASN A 22 -10.98 17.48 7.92
CA ASN A 22 -10.91 17.71 9.36
C ASN A 22 -11.14 16.39 10.12
N ASP A 23 -10.08 15.81 10.65
CA ASP A 23 -10.16 14.67 11.56
C ASP A 23 -10.67 15.13 12.93
N THR A 24 -11.89 14.72 13.28
CA THR A 24 -12.53 14.96 14.58
C THR A 24 -12.40 13.77 15.53
N GLY A 25 -11.59 12.77 15.19
CA GLY A 25 -11.30 11.58 15.98
C GLY A 25 -12.23 10.40 15.71
N VAL A 26 -13.55 10.61 15.74
CA VAL A 26 -14.57 9.58 15.48
C VAL A 26 -15.20 9.80 14.12
N TYR A 27 -15.05 8.85 13.20
CA TYR A 27 -15.62 8.95 11.86
C TYR A 27 -17.14 8.76 11.88
N PRO A 28 -17.95 9.56 11.17
CA PRO A 28 -19.41 9.57 11.36
C PRO A 28 -20.17 8.44 10.67
N ARG A 29 -19.53 7.67 9.76
CA ARG A 29 -20.19 6.64 8.94
C ARG A 29 -19.89 5.22 9.45
N ALA A 30 -20.59 4.24 8.87
CA ALA A 30 -20.48 2.82 9.23
C ALA A 30 -20.72 2.61 10.74
N HIS A 31 -19.88 1.81 11.39
CA HIS A 31 -19.91 1.56 12.84
C HIS A 31 -19.15 2.61 13.65
N LYS A 32 -18.95 3.81 13.09
CA LYS A 32 -18.21 4.93 13.69
C LYS A 32 -16.78 4.56 14.12
N PRO A 33 -15.92 4.09 13.19
CA PRO A 33 -14.54 3.76 13.52
C PRO A 33 -13.77 5.00 13.99
N VAL A 34 -12.77 4.78 14.84
CA VAL A 34 -11.99 5.85 15.46
C VAL A 34 -10.58 5.93 14.88
N CYS A 35 -10.04 7.14 14.81
CA CYS A 35 -8.61 7.33 14.55
C CYS A 35 -7.78 6.90 15.76
N TRP A 36 -6.59 6.33 15.51
CA TRP A 36 -5.67 5.95 16.58
C TRP A 36 -5.35 7.12 17.54
N TYR A 37 -5.29 8.35 17.01
CA TYR A 37 -5.01 9.55 17.79
C TYR A 37 -6.14 9.88 18.76
N TRP A 38 -7.39 9.59 18.39
CA TRP A 38 -8.51 9.68 19.31
C TRP A 38 -8.38 8.68 20.46
N SER A 39 -8.02 7.44 20.16
CA SER A 39 -7.83 6.40 21.19
C SER A 39 -6.75 6.76 22.21
N SER A 40 -5.71 7.49 21.80
CA SER A 40 -4.61 7.90 22.67
C SER A 40 -4.84 9.25 23.37
N TYR A 41 -5.43 10.22 22.68
CA TYR A 41 -5.47 11.62 23.12
C TYR A 41 -6.86 12.22 23.24
N HIS A 42 -7.91 11.46 22.89
CA HIS A 42 -9.31 11.92 22.89
C HIS A 42 -9.52 13.22 22.08
N SER A 43 -8.73 13.38 21.02
CA SER A 43 -8.79 14.47 20.04
C SER A 43 -8.58 13.89 18.64
N GLY A 44 -8.99 14.63 17.61
CA GLY A 44 -8.57 14.36 16.24
C GLY A 44 -7.30 15.13 15.86
N HIS A 45 -6.71 14.81 14.71
CA HIS A 45 -5.55 15.53 14.17
C HIS A 45 -5.88 16.91 13.59
N GLY A 46 -7.17 17.25 13.45
CA GLY A 46 -7.61 18.49 12.80
C GLY A 46 -7.52 18.42 11.26
N TYR A 47 -7.32 19.57 10.61
CA TYR A 47 -7.26 19.65 9.16
C TYR A 47 -5.95 19.10 8.59
N LEU A 48 -6.04 18.02 7.83
CA LEU A 48 -4.92 17.35 7.18
C LEU A 48 -5.13 17.28 5.68
N ASN A 49 -4.08 17.49 4.88
CA ASN A 49 -4.06 17.03 3.49
C ASN A 49 -3.54 15.59 3.41
N VAL A 50 -3.41 15.03 2.19
CA VAL A 50 -2.88 13.66 1.99
C VAL A 50 -1.49 13.47 2.60
N SER A 51 -0.56 14.40 2.37
CA SER A 51 0.81 14.26 2.86
C SER A 51 0.85 14.26 4.39
N ASP A 52 0.07 15.13 5.03
CA ASP A 52 -0.07 15.17 6.49
C ASP A 52 -0.76 13.91 7.03
N ALA A 53 -1.78 13.41 6.34
CA ALA A 53 -2.47 12.18 6.71
C ALA A 53 -1.55 10.95 6.65
N ILE A 54 -0.64 10.89 5.67
CA ILE A 54 0.39 9.86 5.58
C ILE A 54 1.40 10.03 6.73
N LYS A 55 1.92 11.25 6.93
CA LYS A 55 2.88 11.59 7.99
C LYS A 55 2.40 11.16 9.38
N HIS A 56 1.14 11.46 9.70
CA HIS A 56 0.53 11.16 11.00
C HIS A 56 -0.24 9.84 11.02
N SER A 57 -0.28 9.09 9.92
CA SER A 57 -1.02 7.83 9.83
C SER A 57 -2.52 7.96 10.19
N CYS A 58 -3.17 9.04 9.76
CA CYS A 58 -4.52 9.40 10.20
C CYS A 58 -5.59 8.47 9.60
N ASN A 59 -6.17 7.56 10.40
CA ASN A 59 -7.22 6.66 9.93
C ASN A 59 -8.44 7.41 9.39
N TYR A 60 -8.85 8.51 10.03
CA TYR A 60 -10.05 9.27 9.65
C TYR A 60 -9.97 9.74 8.19
N PHE A 61 -8.81 10.29 7.80
CA PHE A 61 -8.59 10.74 6.42
C PHE A 61 -8.71 9.58 5.43
N PHE A 62 -8.17 8.41 5.76
CA PHE A 62 -8.25 7.23 4.89
C PHE A 62 -9.62 6.54 4.92
N TYR A 63 -10.41 6.68 5.98
CA TYR A 63 -11.82 6.29 5.99
C TYR A 63 -12.62 7.14 5.02
N GLU A 64 -12.45 8.46 5.03
CA GLU A 64 -13.10 9.36 4.07
C GLU A 64 -12.65 9.06 2.64
N THR A 65 -11.35 8.83 2.42
CA THR A 65 -10.82 8.39 1.12
C THR A 65 -11.49 7.11 0.63
N GLY A 66 -11.49 6.07 1.47
CA GLY A 66 -12.09 4.77 1.14
C GLY A 66 -13.59 4.88 0.87
N TYR A 67 -14.29 5.68 1.66
CA TYR A 67 -15.71 5.94 1.46
C TYR A 67 -16.00 6.57 0.10
N ARG A 68 -15.26 7.62 -0.28
CA ARG A 68 -15.46 8.33 -1.55
C ARG A 68 -15.13 7.48 -2.77
N MET A 69 -14.10 6.64 -2.65
CA MET A 69 -13.64 5.81 -3.76
C MET A 69 -14.50 4.57 -3.98
N GLY A 70 -14.97 3.96 -2.89
CA GLY A 70 -15.60 2.64 -2.93
C GLY A 70 -14.59 1.51 -3.19
N ILE A 71 -14.93 0.30 -2.73
CA ILE A 71 -14.02 -0.86 -2.75
C ILE A 71 -13.52 -1.23 -4.15
N ASP A 72 -14.32 -1.04 -5.20
CA ASP A 72 -13.95 -1.47 -6.55
C ASP A 72 -12.77 -0.66 -7.10
N ASN A 73 -12.73 0.65 -6.80
CA ASN A 73 -11.57 1.46 -7.13
C ASN A 73 -10.38 1.10 -6.23
N LEU A 74 -10.61 0.88 -4.93
CA LEU A 74 -9.52 0.50 -4.02
C LEU A 74 -8.81 -0.78 -4.48
N SER A 75 -9.58 -1.82 -4.81
CA SER A 75 -9.06 -3.11 -5.25
C SER A 75 -8.42 -3.01 -6.63
N LYS A 76 -8.95 -2.18 -7.54
CA LYS A 76 -8.31 -1.92 -8.84
C LYS A 76 -6.90 -1.36 -8.69
N TYR A 77 -6.72 -0.28 -7.93
CA TYR A 77 -5.39 0.31 -7.70
C TYR A 77 -4.47 -0.64 -6.93
N ALA A 78 -4.98 -1.33 -5.91
CA ALA A 78 -4.24 -2.35 -5.19
C ALA A 78 -3.65 -3.43 -6.10
N SER A 79 -4.50 -4.02 -6.95
CA SER A 79 -4.10 -5.05 -7.89
C SER A 79 -3.11 -4.53 -8.92
N TYR A 80 -3.27 -3.28 -9.38
CA TYR A 80 -2.31 -2.64 -10.28
C TYR A 80 -0.89 -2.60 -9.67
N PHE A 81 -0.77 -2.24 -8.39
CA PHE A 81 0.50 -2.25 -7.68
C PHE A 81 1.00 -3.64 -7.24
N GLY A 82 0.38 -4.71 -7.73
CA GLY A 82 0.85 -6.08 -7.50
C GLY A 82 0.37 -6.73 -6.19
N LEU A 83 -0.60 -6.13 -5.51
CA LEU A 83 -1.16 -6.69 -4.27
C LEU A 83 -2.25 -7.73 -4.57
N GLY A 84 -2.32 -8.80 -3.78
CA GLY A 84 -3.30 -9.88 -3.93
C GLY A 84 -3.02 -10.90 -5.03
N LYS A 85 -1.84 -10.80 -5.67
CA LYS A 85 -1.34 -11.77 -6.66
C LYS A 85 0.15 -11.99 -6.50
N LYS A 86 0.64 -13.14 -6.95
CA LYS A 86 2.07 -13.46 -6.97
C LYS A 86 2.88 -12.36 -7.68
N THR A 87 4.05 -12.05 -7.16
CA THR A 87 4.93 -11.01 -7.70
C THR A 87 5.67 -11.47 -8.94
N GLY A 88 5.85 -12.79 -9.12
CA GLY A 88 6.63 -13.39 -10.20
C GLY A 88 8.07 -13.72 -9.82
N ILE A 89 8.45 -13.53 -8.55
CA ILE A 89 9.78 -13.89 -8.05
C ILE A 89 10.05 -15.39 -8.22
N GLU A 90 11.29 -15.77 -8.54
CA GLU A 90 11.72 -17.14 -8.86
C GLU A 90 11.74 -18.10 -7.64
N LEU A 91 10.72 -18.06 -6.79
CA LEU A 91 10.55 -18.88 -5.60
C LEU A 91 9.27 -19.73 -5.68
N PRO A 92 9.35 -21.06 -5.49
CA PRO A 92 8.23 -21.96 -5.71
C PRO A 92 7.10 -21.81 -4.67
N SER A 93 7.38 -21.22 -3.51
CA SER A 93 6.45 -21.12 -2.37
C SER A 93 5.95 -19.70 -2.11
N GLU A 94 5.88 -18.87 -3.15
CA GLU A 94 5.24 -17.55 -3.03
C GLU A 94 3.74 -17.69 -2.75
N ALA A 95 3.29 -17.13 -1.62
CA ALA A 95 1.87 -17.02 -1.31
C ALA A 95 1.21 -15.94 -2.17
N ASN A 96 -0.03 -16.18 -2.61
CA ASN A 96 -0.78 -15.23 -3.43
C ASN A 96 -1.06 -13.90 -2.72
N GLY A 97 -1.12 -13.92 -1.38
CA GLY A 97 -1.74 -12.85 -0.62
C GLY A 97 -3.24 -12.78 -0.89
N ASP A 98 -3.85 -11.76 -0.33
CA ASP A 98 -5.29 -11.61 -0.17
C ASP A 98 -5.63 -10.14 -0.33
N LEU A 99 -6.41 -9.81 -1.36
CA LEU A 99 -6.91 -8.46 -1.58
C LEU A 99 -8.39 -8.40 -1.19
N ALA A 100 -8.75 -7.37 -0.44
CA ALA A 100 -10.13 -6.99 -0.19
C ALA A 100 -10.81 -6.54 -1.49
N CYS A 101 -11.83 -7.27 -1.94
CA CYS A 101 -12.68 -6.93 -3.08
C CYS A 101 -14.07 -7.56 -2.92
N ARG A 102 -15.08 -7.06 -3.65
CA ARG A 102 -16.45 -7.62 -3.60
C ARG A 102 -16.51 -9.08 -4.04
N GLU A 103 -15.84 -9.41 -5.14
CA GLU A 103 -15.83 -10.77 -5.70
C GLU A 103 -15.39 -11.82 -4.67
N ARG A 104 -14.52 -11.44 -3.72
CA ARG A 104 -14.05 -12.33 -2.66
C ARG A 104 -15.17 -12.72 -1.69
N VAL A 105 -15.96 -11.76 -1.23
CA VAL A 105 -17.02 -12.02 -0.26
C VAL A 105 -18.24 -12.66 -0.94
N GLU A 106 -18.49 -12.32 -2.20
CA GLU A 106 -19.53 -12.95 -3.02
C GLU A 106 -19.29 -14.45 -3.19
N LYS A 107 -18.03 -14.87 -3.39
CA LYS A 107 -17.64 -16.30 -3.43
C LYS A 107 -17.93 -17.05 -2.13
N ASN A 108 -18.01 -16.34 -1.01
CA ASN A 108 -18.28 -16.90 0.31
C ASN A 108 -19.75 -16.72 0.76
N ASN A 109 -20.63 -16.22 -0.11
CA ASN A 109 -22.00 -15.82 0.23
C ASN A 109 -22.08 -14.78 1.38
N GLU A 110 -21.05 -13.94 1.50
CA GLU A 110 -20.97 -12.85 2.48
C GLU A 110 -21.39 -11.52 1.84
N THR A 111 -21.96 -10.63 2.65
CA THR A 111 -22.36 -9.28 2.20
C THR A 111 -21.21 -8.29 2.42
N TRP A 112 -20.87 -7.50 1.40
CA TRP A 112 -19.92 -6.41 1.53
C TRP A 112 -20.57 -5.19 2.18
N TYR A 113 -20.06 -4.74 3.32
CA TYR A 113 -20.54 -3.52 4.00
C TYR A 113 -19.58 -2.34 3.80
N ILE A 114 -20.11 -1.14 3.95
CA ILE A 114 -19.32 0.10 3.95
C ILE A 114 -18.17 0.06 4.97
N GLY A 115 -18.38 -0.56 6.13
CA GLY A 115 -17.34 -0.75 7.15
C GLY A 115 -16.16 -1.59 6.65
N ASP A 116 -16.40 -2.53 5.75
CA ASP A 116 -15.34 -3.33 5.11
C ASP A 116 -14.51 -2.45 4.17
N THR A 117 -15.14 -1.54 3.42
CA THR A 117 -14.42 -0.56 2.60
C THR A 117 -13.56 0.37 3.46
N LEU A 118 -14.09 0.89 4.57
CA LEU A 118 -13.31 1.77 5.47
C LEU A 118 -12.11 1.02 6.06
N SER A 119 -12.31 -0.24 6.45
CA SER A 119 -11.25 -1.10 6.99
C SER A 119 -10.22 -1.45 5.92
N ALA A 120 -10.67 -1.83 4.72
CA ALA A 120 -9.80 -2.11 3.57
C ALA A 120 -8.95 -0.89 3.18
N ALA A 121 -9.50 0.32 3.33
CA ALA A 121 -8.80 1.55 3.01
C ALA A 121 -7.56 1.82 3.88
N ILE A 122 -7.58 1.34 5.13
CA ILE A 122 -6.43 1.39 6.02
C ILE A 122 -5.59 0.11 6.01
N GLY A 123 -5.80 -0.79 5.03
CA GLY A 123 -5.05 -2.05 4.91
C GLY A 123 -5.58 -3.21 5.75
N GLN A 124 -6.72 -3.02 6.42
CA GLN A 124 -7.41 -4.04 7.23
C GLN A 124 -8.46 -4.82 6.42
N SER A 125 -9.39 -5.49 7.10
CA SER A 125 -10.40 -6.38 6.51
C SER A 125 -9.72 -7.59 5.84
N TYR A 126 -10.21 -8.02 4.69
CA TYR A 126 -9.72 -9.17 3.92
C TYR A 126 -8.35 -8.95 3.25
N ASN A 127 -7.62 -7.91 3.63
CA ASN A 127 -6.27 -7.66 3.13
C ASN A 127 -5.23 -8.45 3.92
N ASN A 128 -4.41 -9.22 3.22
CA ASN A 128 -3.27 -9.92 3.78
C ASN A 128 -2.18 -10.09 2.70
N PHE A 129 -1.10 -9.32 2.81
CA PHE A 129 -0.06 -9.26 1.79
C PHE A 129 1.27 -9.81 2.28
N THR A 130 2.02 -10.38 1.37
CA THR A 130 3.36 -10.87 1.65
C THR A 130 4.38 -9.71 1.71
N PRO A 131 5.49 -9.85 2.45
CA PRO A 131 6.55 -8.84 2.43
C PRO A 131 7.09 -8.53 1.03
N ILE A 132 7.16 -9.52 0.14
CA ILE A 132 7.64 -9.32 -1.24
C ILE A 132 6.63 -8.52 -2.09
N GLN A 133 5.33 -8.72 -1.88
CA GLN A 133 4.29 -7.86 -2.47
C GLN A 133 4.42 -6.42 -1.99
N MET A 134 4.70 -6.21 -0.71
CA MET A 134 4.91 -4.85 -0.18
C MET A 134 6.18 -4.20 -0.76
N ALA A 135 7.26 -4.96 -0.93
CA ALA A 135 8.47 -4.47 -1.58
C ALA A 135 8.21 -4.07 -3.05
N LYS A 136 7.46 -4.89 -3.79
CA LYS A 136 7.03 -4.58 -5.17
C LYS A 136 6.17 -3.31 -5.22
N TYR A 137 5.15 -3.24 -4.38
CA TYR A 137 4.24 -2.10 -4.25
C TYR A 137 5.01 -0.79 -4.05
N ILE A 138 5.92 -0.78 -3.08
CA ILE A 138 6.75 0.37 -2.76
C ILE A 138 7.73 0.72 -3.89
N SER A 139 8.31 -0.29 -4.56
CA SER A 139 9.21 -0.07 -5.71
C SER A 139 8.47 0.56 -6.88
N MET A 140 7.25 0.11 -7.17
CA MET A 140 6.40 0.71 -8.21
C MET A 140 6.02 2.15 -7.86
N LEU A 141 5.73 2.42 -6.58
CA LEU A 141 5.42 3.76 -6.10
C LEU A 141 6.55 4.75 -6.39
N VAL A 142 7.79 4.45 -5.99
CA VAL A 142 8.91 5.35 -6.28
C VAL A 142 9.31 5.39 -7.75
N ASN A 143 9.04 4.32 -8.49
CA ASN A 143 9.30 4.27 -9.93
C ASN A 143 8.20 4.97 -10.77
N GLY A 144 7.57 6.01 -10.22
CA GLY A 144 6.58 6.80 -10.97
C GLY A 144 5.25 6.09 -11.20
N GLY A 145 4.94 5.04 -10.44
CA GLY A 145 3.77 4.18 -10.66
C GLY A 145 3.99 3.07 -11.68
N LYS A 146 5.17 2.98 -12.32
CA LYS A 146 5.45 1.99 -13.35
C LYS A 146 5.60 0.59 -12.77
N GLN A 147 5.19 -0.41 -13.54
CA GLN A 147 5.41 -1.82 -13.19
C GLN A 147 6.91 -2.11 -13.05
N VAL A 148 7.22 -2.90 -12.02
CA VAL A 148 8.58 -3.36 -11.70
C VAL A 148 8.55 -4.87 -11.61
N ASP A 149 9.48 -5.53 -12.31
CA ASP A 149 9.68 -6.97 -12.22
C ASP A 149 10.50 -7.30 -10.98
N VAL A 150 10.01 -8.25 -10.19
CA VAL A 150 10.69 -8.73 -9.00
C VAL A 150 11.47 -9.96 -9.38
N SER A 151 12.80 -9.93 -9.23
CA SER A 151 13.65 -11.06 -9.57
C SER A 151 14.85 -11.14 -8.62
N ILE A 152 15.23 -12.39 -8.29
CA ILE A 152 16.52 -12.69 -7.64
C ILE A 152 17.60 -13.11 -8.66
N VAL A 153 17.21 -13.30 -9.91
CA VAL A 153 18.09 -13.72 -11.00
C VAL A 153 18.58 -12.48 -11.76
N LYS A 154 19.89 -12.21 -11.69
CA LYS A 154 20.48 -11.08 -12.43
C LYS A 154 20.65 -11.39 -13.92
N SER A 155 21.26 -12.53 -14.21
CA SER A 155 21.44 -13.08 -15.56
C SER A 155 21.68 -14.58 -15.47
N ILE A 156 21.40 -15.30 -16.56
CA ILE A 156 21.75 -16.71 -16.73
C ILE A 156 22.67 -16.78 -17.95
N VAL A 157 23.83 -17.39 -17.78
CA VAL A 157 24.86 -17.53 -18.82
C VAL A 157 24.91 -18.99 -19.27
N ASN A 158 24.73 -19.20 -20.57
CA ASN A 158 24.84 -20.51 -21.20
C ASN A 158 26.30 -20.99 -21.27
N PRO A 159 26.55 -22.30 -21.48
CA PRO A 159 27.91 -22.83 -21.62
C PRO A 159 28.72 -22.22 -22.78
N ASP A 160 28.05 -21.69 -23.80
CA ASP A 160 28.67 -21.00 -24.94
C ASP A 160 28.99 -19.52 -24.66
N GLY A 161 28.69 -19.03 -23.46
CA GLY A 161 28.91 -17.65 -23.02
C GLY A 161 27.79 -16.67 -23.39
N THR A 162 26.71 -17.13 -24.04
CA THR A 162 25.55 -16.28 -24.33
C THR A 162 24.68 -16.08 -23.09
N GLU A 163 24.01 -14.92 -22.97
CA GLU A 163 23.05 -14.66 -21.90
C GLU A 163 21.63 -15.01 -22.34
N VAL A 164 20.88 -15.67 -21.46
CA VAL A 164 19.43 -15.92 -21.63
C VAL A 164 18.70 -14.59 -21.46
N SER A 165 17.72 -14.31 -22.35
CA SER A 165 16.94 -13.09 -22.30
C SER A 165 16.07 -13.03 -21.04
N LYS A 166 15.75 -11.82 -20.56
CA LYS A 166 14.86 -11.66 -19.40
C LYS A 166 13.44 -12.15 -19.71
N GLU A 167 13.01 -11.98 -20.95
CA GLU A 167 11.71 -12.44 -21.44
C GLU A 167 11.59 -13.96 -21.29
N GLU A 168 12.61 -14.71 -21.69
CA GLU A 168 12.63 -16.18 -21.56
C GLU A 168 12.64 -16.60 -20.08
N ILE A 169 13.42 -15.93 -19.23
CA ILE A 169 13.44 -16.19 -17.78
C ILE A 169 12.06 -15.94 -17.16
N ASN A 170 11.41 -14.83 -17.53
CA ASN A 170 10.09 -14.46 -17.04
C ASN A 170 9.02 -15.43 -17.52
N GLU A 171 9.03 -15.84 -18.79
CA GLU A 171 8.10 -16.83 -19.34
C GLU A 171 8.23 -18.18 -18.63
N PHE A 172 9.46 -18.66 -18.43
CA PHE A 172 9.72 -19.90 -17.70
C PHE A 172 9.20 -19.80 -16.26
N THR A 173 9.52 -18.71 -15.57
CA THR A 173 9.14 -18.48 -14.17
C THR A 173 7.62 -18.38 -14.02
N ASN A 174 6.96 -17.57 -14.85
CA ASN A 174 5.50 -17.43 -14.84
C ASN A 174 4.80 -18.76 -15.14
N GLY A 175 5.33 -19.55 -16.08
CA GLY A 175 4.84 -20.90 -16.35
C GLY A 175 4.95 -21.84 -15.16
N LYS A 176 6.06 -21.79 -14.40
CA LYS A 176 6.23 -22.58 -13.17
C LYS A 176 5.33 -22.12 -12.03
N LEU A 177 5.13 -20.82 -11.89
CA LEU A 177 4.33 -20.22 -10.82
C LEU A 177 2.84 -20.20 -11.11
N LYS A 178 2.43 -20.55 -12.34
CA LYS A 178 1.06 -20.48 -12.87
C LYS A 178 0.51 -19.06 -12.77
N ILE A 179 1.29 -18.09 -13.22
CA ILE A 179 0.92 -16.68 -13.28
C ILE A 179 0.44 -16.40 -14.69
N ASP A 180 -0.82 -16.01 -14.83
CA ASP A 180 -1.34 -15.53 -16.11
C ASP A 180 -0.69 -14.18 -16.45
N SER A 181 -0.35 -13.97 -17.72
CA SER A 181 0.20 -12.70 -18.19
C SER A 181 -0.82 -11.59 -17.92
N ALA A 182 -0.57 -10.80 -16.88
CA ALA A 182 -1.43 -9.66 -16.57
C ALA A 182 -1.33 -8.62 -17.69
N GLU A 183 -2.48 -8.11 -18.13
CA GLU A 183 -2.50 -6.97 -19.04
C GLU A 183 -1.76 -5.78 -18.40
N LYS A 184 -0.92 -5.12 -19.20
CA LYS A 184 -0.24 -3.88 -18.81
C LYS A 184 -1.25 -2.73 -18.89
N GLU A 185 -2.21 -2.70 -17.96
CA GLU A 185 -3.07 -1.54 -17.81
C GLU A 185 -2.21 -0.36 -17.34
N ASP A 186 -2.19 0.77 -18.03
CA ASP A 186 -1.58 2.00 -17.51
C ASP A 186 -2.67 2.87 -16.89
N LEU A 187 -2.65 3.01 -15.56
CA LEU A 187 -3.63 3.81 -14.83
C LEU A 187 -3.37 5.33 -14.95
N ASN A 188 -2.34 5.75 -15.70
CA ASN A 188 -1.98 7.14 -15.95
C ASN A 188 -2.02 7.99 -14.66
N ILE A 189 -1.27 7.52 -13.67
CA ILE A 189 -1.24 8.13 -12.35
C ILE A 189 -0.66 9.54 -12.45
N LYS A 190 -1.40 10.54 -11.94
CA LYS A 190 -0.93 11.92 -11.91
C LYS A 190 0.33 12.05 -11.05
N LYS A 191 1.38 12.62 -11.62
CA LYS A 191 2.66 12.85 -10.94
C LYS A 191 2.51 13.64 -9.64
N ASP A 192 1.61 14.63 -9.60
CA ASP A 192 1.37 15.44 -8.40
C ASP A 192 0.81 14.62 -7.24
N ASN A 193 -0.06 13.64 -7.52
CA ASN A 193 -0.59 12.74 -6.50
C ASN A 193 0.52 11.84 -5.96
N LEU A 194 1.37 11.31 -6.86
CA LEU A 194 2.52 10.51 -6.48
C LEU A 194 3.50 11.29 -5.62
N LYS A 195 3.80 12.54 -6.00
CA LYS A 195 4.65 13.45 -5.24
C LYS A 195 4.08 13.69 -3.85
N ALA A 196 2.79 13.97 -3.73
CA ALA A 196 2.16 14.20 -2.44
C ALA A 196 2.24 12.97 -1.52
N VAL A 197 2.14 11.76 -2.08
CA VAL A 197 2.35 10.53 -1.33
C VAL A 197 3.79 10.39 -0.85
N LEU A 198 4.77 10.60 -1.75
CA LEU A 198 6.19 10.51 -1.42
C LEU A 198 6.61 11.55 -0.38
N GLU A 199 6.12 12.78 -0.47
CA GLU A 199 6.32 13.82 0.55
C GLU A 199 5.72 13.42 1.90
N GLY A 200 4.54 12.80 1.90
CA GLY A 200 3.96 12.23 3.10
C GLY A 200 4.87 11.17 3.73
N MET A 201 5.40 10.26 2.93
CA MET A 201 6.33 9.21 3.38
C MET A 201 7.67 9.79 3.87
N ARG A 202 8.15 10.86 3.26
CA ARG A 202 9.31 11.64 3.73
C ARG A 202 9.02 12.26 5.10
N GLY A 203 7.85 12.85 5.27
CA GLY A 203 7.44 13.49 6.52
C GLY A 203 7.38 12.52 7.71
N VAL A 204 7.06 11.23 7.47
CA VAL A 204 7.02 10.19 8.51
C VAL A 204 8.35 10.06 9.27
N THR A 205 9.48 10.20 8.58
CA THR A 205 10.84 9.93 9.08
C THR A 205 11.61 11.21 9.39
N SER A 206 11.30 12.32 8.71
CA SER A 206 12.12 13.55 8.74
C SER A 206 11.44 14.75 9.41
N GLU A 207 10.11 14.77 9.54
CA GLU A 207 9.39 15.91 10.11
C GLU A 207 8.93 15.64 11.55
N SER A 208 8.97 16.68 12.38
CA SER A 208 8.42 16.62 13.74
C SER A 208 6.94 16.20 13.71
N GLY A 209 6.59 15.21 14.52
CA GLY A 209 5.25 14.61 14.55
C GLY A 209 5.04 13.45 13.56
N GLY A 210 6.02 13.15 12.69
CA GLY A 210 6.03 11.94 11.89
C GLY A 210 6.16 10.68 12.76
N THR A 211 5.45 9.61 12.39
CA THR A 211 5.36 8.40 13.25
C THR A 211 6.67 7.66 13.47
N ALA A 212 7.71 7.90 12.65
CA ALA A 212 9.04 7.32 12.79
C ALA A 212 10.14 8.38 12.96
N TYR A 213 9.77 9.64 13.20
CA TYR A 213 10.70 10.76 13.27
C TYR A 213 11.79 10.56 14.33
N SER A 214 11.40 10.16 15.55
CA SER A 214 12.34 9.95 16.66
C SER A 214 13.41 8.88 16.38
N THR A 215 13.11 7.93 15.49
CA THR A 215 14.03 6.85 15.10
C THR A 215 15.01 7.30 14.02
N PHE A 216 14.58 8.15 13.08
CA PHE A 216 15.31 8.42 11.84
C PHE A 216 15.85 9.86 11.71
N LYS A 217 15.47 10.79 12.60
CA LYS A 217 15.87 12.21 12.52
C LYS A 217 17.38 12.47 12.43
N ASP A 218 18.21 11.57 12.97
CA ASP A 218 19.66 11.74 13.05
C ASP A 218 20.41 10.91 11.98
N PHE A 219 19.69 10.35 11.00
CA PHE A 219 20.32 9.63 9.89
C PHE A 219 20.95 10.60 8.89
N ASN A 220 22.14 10.27 8.40
CA ASN A 220 22.87 11.06 7.41
C ASN A 220 22.31 10.95 5.97
N ILE A 221 21.21 10.24 5.79
CA ILE A 221 20.54 10.06 4.51
C ILE A 221 19.07 10.38 4.66
N GLU A 222 18.50 11.04 3.66
CA GLU A 222 17.07 11.28 3.62
C GLU A 222 16.31 9.99 3.30
N LEU A 223 15.26 9.75 4.07
CA LEU A 223 14.50 8.51 4.04
C LEU A 223 13.02 8.82 3.78
N GLY A 224 12.40 8.04 2.91
CA GLY A 224 10.95 7.88 2.89
C GLY A 224 10.56 6.63 3.66
N GLY A 225 9.46 6.68 4.41
CA GLY A 225 8.98 5.48 5.07
C GLY A 225 7.53 5.55 5.51
N LYS A 226 7.07 4.41 6.01
CA LYS A 226 5.80 4.31 6.69
C LYS A 226 5.79 3.18 7.72
N THR A 227 5.28 3.49 8.91
CA THR A 227 4.94 2.52 9.96
C THR A 227 3.58 1.85 9.73
N GLY A 228 3.47 0.59 10.13
CA GLY A 228 2.21 -0.14 10.19
C GLY A 228 2.13 -1.06 11.41
N SER A 229 0.90 -1.37 11.83
CA SER A 229 0.62 -2.21 13.00
C SER A 229 -0.25 -3.39 12.57
N ALA A 230 0.32 -4.58 12.42
CA ALA A 230 -0.42 -5.75 11.99
C ALA A 230 -0.93 -6.57 13.18
N GLN A 231 -2.23 -6.57 13.41
CA GLN A 231 -2.92 -7.42 14.38
C GLN A 231 -2.77 -8.92 13.99
N ALA A 232 -2.31 -9.73 14.94
CA ALA A 232 -2.12 -11.17 14.83
C ALA A 232 -2.68 -11.84 16.11
N GLY A 233 -4.00 -12.02 16.15
CA GLY A 233 -4.70 -12.47 17.36
C GLY A 233 -4.53 -11.44 18.49
N ASN A 234 -4.02 -11.87 19.65
CA ASN A 234 -3.78 -10.99 20.80
C ASN A 234 -2.43 -10.25 20.76
N LYS A 235 -1.64 -10.38 19.68
CA LYS A 235 -0.34 -9.71 19.52
C LYS A 235 -0.36 -8.77 18.32
N THR A 236 0.43 -7.71 18.37
CA THR A 236 0.61 -6.76 17.27
C THR A 236 2.02 -6.88 16.73
N ASN A 237 2.15 -7.14 15.43
CA ASN A 237 3.42 -7.10 14.73
C ASN A 237 3.69 -5.65 14.30
N GLY A 238 4.83 -5.10 14.70
CA GLY A 238 5.33 -3.84 14.17
C GLY A 238 5.91 -4.05 12.77
N TRP A 239 5.56 -3.18 11.84
CA TRP A 239 6.09 -3.20 10.48
C TRP A 239 6.55 -1.82 10.07
N PHE A 240 7.54 -1.80 9.20
CA PHE A 240 8.03 -0.58 8.60
C PHE A 240 8.44 -0.89 7.17
N VAL A 241 8.00 -0.07 6.22
CA VAL A 241 8.62 -0.06 4.88
C VAL A 241 9.38 1.23 4.71
N ARG A 242 10.56 1.11 4.09
CA ARG A 242 11.53 2.19 3.90
C ARG A 242 11.96 2.23 2.45
N ILE A 243 12.23 3.44 1.98
CA ILE A 243 12.99 3.68 0.76
C ILE A 243 14.06 4.71 1.09
N CYS A 244 15.30 4.43 0.66
CA CYS A 244 16.34 5.45 0.64
C CYS A 244 16.24 6.17 -0.70
N THR A 245 16.39 7.50 -0.70
CA THR A 245 16.25 8.41 -1.85
C THR A 245 14.80 8.64 -2.33
N ILE A 246 14.35 9.88 -2.20
CA ILE A 246 13.18 10.48 -2.86
C ILE A 246 13.71 11.55 -3.82
#